data_AF-A0A8T2ECZ4-F1
#
_entry.id   AF-A0A8T2ECZ4-F1
#
_cell.length_a   1.000
_cell.length_b   1.000
_cell.length_c   1.000
_cell.angle_alpha   90.00
_cell.angle_beta   90.00
_cell.angle_gamma   90.00
#
_symmetry.space_group_name_H-M   'P 1'
#
loop_
_entity.id
_entity.type
_entity.pdbx_description
1 polymer ?
#
loop_
_entity_poly.entity_id
_entity_poly.type
_entity_poly.pdbx_seq_one_letter_code
_entity_poly.pdbx_strand_id
1 'polypeptide(L)'
;MNITATSLDSEGSRFFGRELSSRAIESHKELVRGFLENAKEMLEEDGEIHITHKTTYPFSDWGIKKLGKGEGLKLLKKSKFELSHYPGYINKRGSGGRRSDDYFPVGECSTYMFTQS
;
A
#
# COMPACT_ATOMS: atom_id res chain seq x y z
N MET A 1 -14.98 -12.70 -2.69
CA MET A 1 -13.82 -12.25 -3.52
C MET A 1 -12.78 -11.51 -2.66
N ASN A 2 -11.45 -11.64 -2.93
CA ASN A 2 -10.38 -10.89 -2.24
C ASN A 2 -9.69 -9.92 -3.19
N ILE A 3 -9.59 -8.64 -2.82
CA ILE A 3 -8.96 -7.59 -3.65
C ILE A 3 -7.67 -7.16 -2.98
N THR A 4 -6.54 -7.29 -3.68
CA THR A 4 -5.21 -6.98 -3.13
C THR A 4 -4.58 -5.80 -3.84
N ALA A 5 -4.11 -4.82 -3.07
CA ALA A 5 -3.24 -3.74 -3.55
C ALA A 5 -1.91 -3.75 -2.76
N THR A 6 -0.80 -3.55 -3.47
CA THR A 6 0.55 -3.48 -2.88
C THR A 6 1.26 -2.24 -3.42
N SER A 7 1.73 -1.37 -2.53
CA SER A 7 2.61 -0.24 -2.89
C SER A 7 3.91 -0.37 -2.11
N LEU A 8 5.01 -0.64 -2.80
CA LEU A 8 6.36 -0.73 -2.23
C LEU A 8 7.27 0.26 -2.94
N ASP A 9 7.21 1.52 -2.52
CA ASP A 9 8.02 2.57 -3.13
C ASP A 9 9.49 2.46 -2.72
N SER A 10 10.39 2.63 -3.67
CA SER A 10 11.82 2.42 -3.46
C SER A 10 12.51 3.65 -2.86
N GLU A 11 13.53 3.45 -2.02
CA GLU A 11 14.41 4.54 -1.56
C GLU A 11 15.36 5.00 -2.69
N GLY A 12 14.82 5.51 -3.79
CA GLY A 12 15.56 5.98 -4.95
C GLY A 12 15.90 7.47 -4.84
N SER A 13 17.17 7.77 -4.54
CA SER A 13 17.76 9.09 -4.24
C SER A 13 17.56 10.24 -5.25
N ARG A 14 16.74 10.09 -6.30
CA ARG A 14 16.48 11.14 -7.31
C ARG A 14 15.05 11.69 -7.32
N PHE A 15 14.09 11.01 -6.68
CA PHE A 15 12.67 11.42 -6.65
C PHE A 15 12.12 11.72 -5.25
N PHE A 16 12.88 11.42 -4.19
CA PHE A 16 12.50 11.66 -2.80
C PHE A 16 11.90 13.05 -2.54
N GLY A 17 12.51 14.14 -3.04
CA GLY A 17 11.97 15.48 -2.77
C GLY A 17 10.54 15.72 -3.29
N ARG A 18 10.11 15.03 -4.36
CA ARG A 18 8.77 15.20 -4.96
C ARG A 18 7.74 14.27 -4.35
N GLU A 19 8.07 13.00 -4.15
CA GLU A 19 7.17 12.00 -3.56
C GLU A 19 6.90 12.25 -2.07
N LEU A 20 7.83 12.94 -1.38
CA LEU A 20 7.66 13.33 0.02
C LEU A 20 6.97 14.69 0.17
N SER A 21 6.67 15.38 -0.93
CA SER A 21 5.88 16.61 -0.85
C SER A 21 4.50 16.30 -0.28
N SER A 22 3.96 17.18 0.55
CA SER A 22 2.62 17.00 1.12
C SER A 22 1.56 16.78 0.03
N ARG A 23 1.75 17.38 -1.15
CA ARG A 23 0.86 17.20 -2.31
C ARG A 23 0.92 15.79 -2.90
N ALA A 24 2.11 15.19 -3.00
CA ALA A 24 2.26 13.81 -3.46
C ALA A 24 1.67 12.83 -2.45
N ILE A 25 1.97 13.01 -1.16
CA ILE A 25 1.38 12.20 -0.08
C ILE A 25 -0.15 12.26 -0.12
N GLU A 26 -0.74 13.44 -0.31
CA GLU A 26 -2.20 13.54 -0.41
C GLU A 26 -2.75 12.87 -1.68
N SER A 27 -2.05 13.00 -2.80
CA SER A 27 -2.45 12.32 -4.05
C SER A 27 -2.43 10.79 -3.90
N HIS A 28 -1.46 10.26 -3.17
CA HIS A 28 -1.41 8.84 -2.84
C HIS A 28 -2.54 8.41 -1.90
N LYS A 29 -2.90 9.26 -0.92
CA LYS A 29 -4.06 8.99 -0.05
C LYS A 29 -5.36 8.98 -0.83
N GLU A 30 -5.57 9.93 -1.73
CA GLU A 30 -6.74 9.96 -2.64
C GLU A 30 -6.81 8.70 -3.51
N LEU A 31 -5.68 8.23 -4.04
CA LEU A 31 -5.62 6.98 -4.78
C LEU A 31 -6.06 5.78 -3.92
N VAL A 32 -5.57 5.71 -2.68
CA VAL A 32 -5.96 4.63 -1.76
C VAL A 32 -7.43 4.72 -1.36
N ARG A 33 -7.97 5.93 -1.13
CA ARG A 33 -9.41 6.15 -0.88
C ARG A 33 -10.24 5.65 -2.05
N GLY A 34 -9.94 6.09 -3.27
CA GLY A 34 -10.66 5.65 -4.46
C GLY A 34 -10.56 4.14 -4.69
N PHE A 35 -9.41 3.53 -4.43
CA PHE A 35 -9.29 2.07 -4.47
C PHE A 35 -10.20 1.39 -3.44
N LEU A 36 -10.19 1.84 -2.18
CA LEU A 36 -11.02 1.29 -1.12
C LEU A 36 -12.52 1.46 -1.40
N GLU A 37 -12.92 2.63 -1.90
CA GLU A 37 -14.30 2.93 -2.31
C GLU A 37 -14.78 1.96 -3.40
N ASN A 38 -14.00 1.78 -4.47
CA ASN A 38 -14.36 0.85 -5.55
C ASN A 38 -14.33 -0.61 -5.09
N ALA A 39 -13.31 -1.00 -4.31
CA ALA A 39 -13.17 -2.36 -3.81
C ALA A 39 -14.32 -2.74 -2.87
N LYS A 40 -14.82 -1.80 -2.07
CA LYS A 40 -15.98 -1.96 -1.18
C LYS A 40 -17.23 -2.36 -1.96
N GLU A 41 -17.51 -1.72 -3.10
CA GLU A 41 -18.67 -2.04 -3.95
C GLU A 41 -18.54 -3.42 -4.64
N MET A 42 -17.33 -3.98 -4.68
CA MET A 42 -17.06 -5.30 -5.26
C MET A 42 -16.98 -6.42 -4.21
N LEU A 43 -17.15 -6.10 -2.91
CA LEU A 43 -17.10 -7.09 -1.85
C LEU A 43 -18.36 -7.97 -1.87
N GLU A 44 -18.14 -9.28 -1.88
CA GLU A 44 -19.17 -10.28 -1.60
C GLU A 44 -19.28 -10.53 -0.09
N GLU A 45 -20.25 -11.34 0.33
CA GLU A 45 -20.34 -11.83 1.71
C GLU A 45 -18.99 -12.45 2.15
N ASP A 46 -18.54 -12.08 3.35
CA ASP A 46 -17.24 -12.45 3.92
C ASP A 46 -16.00 -12.04 3.10
N GLY A 47 -16.15 -11.16 2.10
CA GLY A 47 -15.05 -10.64 1.31
C GLY A 47 -14.09 -9.75 2.11
N GLU A 48 -12.82 -9.72 1.70
CA GLU A 48 -11.78 -8.90 2.32
C GLU A 48 -11.00 -8.05 1.30
N ILE A 49 -10.67 -6.83 1.71
CA ILE A 49 -9.75 -5.93 1.00
C ILE A 49 -8.39 -5.97 1.70
N HIS A 50 -7.35 -6.34 0.97
CA HIS A 50 -5.99 -6.51 1.49
C HIS A 50 -5.09 -5.41 0.93
N ILE A 51 -4.51 -4.59 1.82
CA ILE A 51 -3.53 -3.56 1.44
C ILE A 51 -2.21 -3.84 2.13
N THR A 52 -1.16 -4.11 1.36
CA THR A 52 0.21 -4.21 1.87
C THR A 52 0.93 -2.89 1.67
N HIS A 53 1.40 -2.30 2.77
CA HIS A 53 2.00 -0.96 2.77
C HIS A 53 3.25 -0.88 3.64
N LYS A 54 4.22 -0.05 3.22
CA LYS A 54 5.39 0.31 4.01
C LYS A 54 4.98 1.04 5.28
N THR A 55 5.56 0.64 6.41
CA THR A 55 5.21 1.19 7.73
C THR A 55 6.26 2.12 8.31
N THR A 56 7.35 2.36 7.59
CA THR A 56 8.37 3.34 7.98
C THR A 56 8.04 4.73 7.43
N TYR A 57 8.52 5.77 8.11
CA TYR A 57 8.52 7.11 7.54
C TYR A 57 9.28 7.09 6.21
N PRO A 58 8.81 7.78 5.17
CA PRO A 58 7.65 8.69 5.12
C PRO A 58 6.32 8.03 4.76
N PHE A 59 6.34 6.78 4.34
CA PHE A 59 5.15 6.05 3.87
C PHE A 59 4.12 5.84 4.98
N SER A 60 4.55 5.77 6.24
CA SER A 60 3.67 5.70 7.41
C SER A 60 2.64 6.83 7.46
N ASP A 61 2.94 8.01 6.91
CA ASP A 61 2.07 9.19 6.96
C ASP A 61 0.82 9.07 6.07
N TRP A 62 0.79 8.05 5.20
CA TRP A 62 -0.39 7.73 4.40
C TRP A 62 -1.55 7.27 5.29
N GLY A 63 -1.25 6.57 6.39
CA GLY A 63 -2.25 6.24 7.40
C GLY A 63 -3.35 5.29 6.93
N ILE A 64 -3.00 4.19 6.26
CA ILE A 64 -3.92 3.19 5.66
C ILE A 64 -5.09 2.81 6.57
N LYS A 65 -4.84 2.53 7.86
CA LYS A 65 -5.90 2.23 8.83
C LYS A 65 -6.95 3.35 8.95
N LYS A 66 -6.50 4.61 8.93
CA LYS A 66 -7.40 5.78 9.01
C LYS A 66 -8.17 5.95 7.71
N LEU A 67 -7.54 5.73 6.55
CA LEU A 67 -8.19 5.78 5.25
C LEU A 67 -9.31 4.74 5.16
N GLY A 68 -9.03 3.47 5.48
CA GLY A 68 -10.04 2.40 5.49
C GLY A 68 -11.23 2.72 6.39
N LYS A 69 -10.98 3.24 7.60
CA LYS A 69 -12.07 3.70 8.49
C LYS A 69 -12.86 4.87 7.90
N GLY A 70 -12.19 5.79 7.20
CA GLY A 70 -12.83 6.93 6.52
C GLY A 70 -13.80 6.49 5.43
N GLU A 71 -13.46 5.42 4.70
CA GLU A 71 -14.31 4.83 3.65
C GLU A 71 -15.43 3.91 4.18
N GLY A 72 -15.61 3.84 5.49
CA GLY A 72 -16.64 3.02 6.13
C GLY A 72 -16.29 1.54 6.22
N LEU A 73 -15.02 1.17 6.17
CA LEU A 73 -14.58 -0.22 6.29
C LEU A 73 -14.09 -0.55 7.71
N LYS A 74 -14.28 -1.82 8.12
CA LYS A 74 -13.80 -2.35 9.39
C LYS A 74 -12.47 -3.05 9.20
N LEU A 75 -11.46 -2.67 9.99
CA LEU A 75 -10.19 -3.39 10.03
C LEU A 75 -10.38 -4.71 10.79
N LEU A 76 -10.27 -5.84 10.09
CA LEU A 76 -10.30 -7.18 10.68
C LEU A 76 -8.96 -7.55 11.30
N LYS A 77 -7.89 -7.41 10.51
CA LYS A 77 -6.56 -7.88 10.89
C LYS A 77 -5.46 -6.99 10.32
N LYS A 78 -4.35 -6.94 11.05
CA LYS A 78 -3.06 -6.43 10.57
C LYS A 78 -2.03 -7.55 10.72
N SER A 79 -1.26 -7.83 9.69
CA SER A 79 -0.16 -8.80 9.74
C SER A 79 1.13 -8.18 9.22
N LYS A 80 2.27 -8.65 9.73
CA LYS A 80 3.57 -8.26 9.19
C LYS A 80 3.72 -8.88 7.80
N PHE A 81 4.20 -8.10 6.84
CA PHE A 81 4.60 -8.66 5.55
C PHE A 81 5.97 -9.29 5.70
N GLU A 82 6.07 -10.56 5.32
CA GLU A 82 7.31 -11.32 5.36
C GLU A 82 7.65 -11.79 3.95
N LEU A 83 8.77 -11.30 3.42
CA LEU A 83 9.22 -11.61 2.07
C LEU A 83 9.44 -13.12 1.86
N SER A 84 9.81 -13.84 2.93
CA SER A 84 9.98 -15.30 2.95
C SER A 84 8.70 -16.07 2.56
N HIS A 85 7.52 -15.49 2.78
CA HIS A 85 6.24 -16.11 2.39
C HIS A 85 5.95 -15.99 0.89
N TYR A 86 6.74 -15.21 0.15
CA TYR A 86 6.53 -14.95 -1.27
C TYR A 86 7.80 -15.30 -2.08
N PRO A 87 8.15 -16.59 -2.20
CA PRO A 87 9.34 -17.01 -2.93
C PRO A 87 9.26 -16.56 -4.39
N GLY A 88 10.34 -15.94 -4.88
CA GLY A 88 10.40 -15.38 -6.24
C GLY A 88 9.88 -13.95 -6.38
N TYR A 89 9.33 -13.35 -5.32
CA TYR A 89 9.00 -11.92 -5.35
C TYR A 89 10.28 -11.07 -5.40
N ILE A 90 10.41 -10.27 -6.46
CA ILE A 90 11.49 -9.29 -6.62
C ILE A 90 10.84 -7.91 -6.74
N ASN A 91 11.15 -7.03 -5.80
CA ASN A 91 10.65 -5.68 -5.80
C ASN A 91 11.22 -4.88 -6.99
N LYS A 92 10.35 -4.12 -7.65
CA LYS A 92 10.67 -3.28 -8.80
C LYS A 92 10.41 -1.83 -8.48
N ARG A 93 11.21 -0.94 -9.06
CA ARG A 93 10.95 0.50 -8.99
C ARG A 93 9.97 0.88 -10.10
N GLY A 94 9.32 2.04 -9.96
CA GLY A 94 8.46 2.57 -11.02
C GLY A 94 9.19 2.63 -12.37
N SER A 95 8.46 2.33 -13.44
CA SER A 95 8.95 2.37 -14.81
C SER A 95 9.27 3.81 -15.23
N GLY A 96 10.36 4.03 -15.98
CA GLY A 96 10.70 5.35 -16.53
C GLY A 96 12.11 5.87 -16.20
N GLY A 97 12.94 5.08 -15.51
CA GLY A 97 14.33 5.42 -15.23
C GLY A 97 15.31 4.27 -15.49
N ARG A 98 16.60 4.59 -15.60
CA ARG A 98 17.70 3.60 -15.83
C ARG A 98 17.93 2.61 -14.68
N ARG A 99 17.11 2.67 -13.62
CA ARG A 99 17.28 1.94 -12.35
C ARG A 99 16.01 1.15 -11.97
N SER A 100 15.11 0.89 -12.92
CA SER A 100 13.86 0.14 -12.67
C SER A 100 14.10 -1.23 -12.05
N ASP A 101 15.21 -1.86 -12.46
CA ASP A 101 15.63 -3.20 -12.03
C ASP A 101 16.65 -3.17 -10.89
N ASP A 102 17.08 -1.98 -10.43
CA ASP A 102 18.00 -1.85 -9.31
C ASP A 102 17.31 -2.34 -8.05
N TYR A 103 17.95 -3.28 -7.37
CA TYR A 103 17.55 -3.76 -6.06
C TYR A 103 17.37 -2.60 -5.06
N PHE A 104 16.43 -2.79 -4.13
CA PHE A 104 16.29 -1.99 -2.92
C PHE A 104 15.74 -2.85 -1.79
N PRO A 105 16.03 -2.53 -0.52
CA PRO A 105 15.38 -3.20 0.58
C PRO A 105 13.88 -2.90 0.59
N VAL A 106 13.06 -3.94 0.75
CA VAL A 106 11.60 -3.79 0.92
C VAL A 106 11.29 -2.98 2.19
N GLY A 107 12.04 -3.21 3.26
CA GLY A 107 11.84 -2.56 4.56
C GLY A 107 10.62 -3.11 5.31
N GLU A 108 10.29 -2.49 6.44
CA GLU A 108 9.16 -2.93 7.27
C GLU A 108 7.83 -2.59 6.58
N CYS A 109 7.00 -3.62 6.39
CA CYS A 109 5.71 -3.53 5.73
C CYS A 109 4.64 -4.29 6.53
N SER A 110 3.38 -3.92 6.35
CA SER A 110 2.26 -4.64 6.94
C SER A 110 1.09 -4.74 5.96
N THR A 111 0.37 -5.85 6.04
CA THR A 111 -0.87 -6.09 5.32
C THR A 111 -2.05 -5.79 6.23
N TYR A 112 -2.92 -4.88 5.80
CA TYR A 112 -4.18 -4.49 6.45
C TYR A 112 -5.33 -5.18 5.72
N MET A 113 -6.17 -5.89 6.47
CA MET A 113 -7.31 -6.64 5.95
C MET A 113 -8.59 -5.97 6.44
N PHE A 114 -9.38 -5.47 5.50
CA PHE A 114 -10.64 -4.76 5.76
C PHE A 114 -11.82 -5.58 5.25
N THR A 115 -12.98 -5.38 5.87
CA THR A 115 -14.27 -5.91 5.39
C THR A 115 -15.36 -4.85 5.53
N GLN A 116 -16.54 -5.14 5.00
CA GLN A 116 -17.72 -4.29 5.15
C GLN A 116 -18.04 -4.08 6.63
N SER A 117 -18.35 -2.84 7.02
CA SER A 117 -18.74 -2.53 8.41
C SER A 117 -20.11 -3.08 8.78
#